data_AF-A0A8T5FEM3-F1
#
_entry.id   AF-A0A8T5FEM3-F1
#
_cell.length_a   1.000
_cell.length_b   1.000
_cell.length_c   1.000
_cell.angle_alpha   90.00
_cell.angle_beta   90.00
_cell.angle_gamma   90.00
#
_symmetry.space_group_name_H-M   'P 1'
#
loop_
_entity.id
_entity.type
_entity.pdbx_description
1 polymer ?
#
loop_
_entity_poly.entity_id
_entity_poly.type
_entity_poly.pdbx_seq_one_letter_code
_entity_poly.pdbx_strand_id
1 'polypeptide(L)'
;QTRSCNHCYTKKYRTLTDEEGNQTKEYYESRTEISLKDIMIFDLDVSEVISVLIRTKSRKAWICPQCKETNLVEETPSTNKEYPSNATFGVIYEKPKYSLSVRSSYDRLCMQWLTCFLREIDMGLMAFQKEYFDQHQIGMKEDIGQISHEMR
;
A
#
# COMPACT_ATOMS: atom_id res chain seq x y z
N GLN A 1 4.12 9.34 -9.88
CA GLN A 1 4.82 8.07 -9.57
C GLN A 1 6.19 8.35 -8.97
N THR A 2 6.52 7.64 -7.88
CA THR A 2 7.76 7.79 -7.11
C THR A 2 8.42 6.43 -6.89
N ARG A 3 9.73 6.39 -6.62
CA ARG A 3 10.44 5.20 -6.11
C ARG A 3 11.07 5.51 -4.76
N SER A 4 11.04 4.53 -3.87
CA SER A 4 11.65 4.65 -2.54
C SER A 4 13.09 4.15 -2.58
N CYS A 5 14.03 4.93 -2.06
CA CYS A 5 15.42 4.51 -1.91
C CYS A 5 15.55 3.55 -0.71
N ASN A 6 16.38 2.50 -0.85
CA ASN A 6 16.65 1.53 0.21
C ASN A 6 17.71 2.02 1.22
N HIS A 7 18.48 3.05 0.87
CA HIS A 7 19.69 3.45 1.59
C HIS A 7 19.55 4.78 2.34
N CYS A 8 18.42 5.50 2.17
CA CYS A 8 18.20 6.76 2.89
C CYS A 8 16.76 6.93 3.37
N TYR A 9 16.63 7.73 4.43
CA TYR A 9 15.39 8.03 5.10
C TYR A 9 15.16 9.54 5.15
N THR A 10 13.89 9.93 5.05
CA THR A 10 13.40 11.30 5.21
C THR A 10 12.52 11.38 6.46
N LYS A 11 12.77 12.40 7.29
CA LYS A 11 11.94 12.71 8.45
C LYS A 11 10.64 13.34 7.96
N LYS A 12 9.52 12.70 8.27
CA LYS A 12 8.17 13.22 8.02
C LYS A 12 7.50 13.47 9.37
N TYR A 13 6.47 14.30 9.36
CA TYR A 13 5.63 14.51 10.54
C TYR A 13 4.20 14.14 10.20
N ARG A 14 3.52 13.52 11.16
CA ARG A 14 2.07 13.34 11.15
C ARG A 14 1.47 14.22 12.24
N THR A 15 0.37 14.88 11.92
CA THR A 15 -0.42 15.60 12.90
C THR A 15 -1.46 14.63 13.45
N LEU A 16 -1.36 14.30 14.73
CA LEU A 16 -2.42 13.59 15.44
C LEU A 16 -3.33 14.64 16.08
N THR A 17 -4.64 14.39 16.06
CA THR A 17 -5.63 15.23 16.74
C THR A 17 -6.22 14.40 17.86
N ASP A 18 -6.03 14.84 19.09
CA ASP A 18 -6.56 14.17 20.27
C ASP A 18 -8.07 14.46 20.43
N GLU A 19 -8.78 13.71 21.28
CA GLU A 19 -10.23 13.84 21.51
C GLU A 19 -10.65 15.23 22.01
N GLU A 20 -9.70 16.00 22.55
CA GLU A 20 -9.87 17.38 23.03
C GLU A 20 -9.57 18.44 21.96
N GLY A 21 -9.27 18.03 20.72
CA GLY A 21 -8.97 18.92 19.60
C GLY A 21 -7.54 19.47 19.57
N ASN A 22 -6.67 19.01 20.47
CA ASN A 22 -5.26 19.38 20.50
C ASN A 22 -4.49 18.69 19.37
N GLN A 23 -3.63 19.44 18.67
CA GLN A 23 -2.79 18.92 17.58
C GLN A 23 -1.37 18.63 18.06
N THR A 24 -0.99 17.36 18.11
CA THR A 24 0.37 16.90 18.41
C THR A 24 1.09 16.51 17.11
N LYS A 25 2.33 16.98 16.95
CA LYS A 25 3.19 16.62 15.81
C LYS A 25 4.12 15.49 16.20
N GLU A 26 3.88 14.30 15.65
CA GLU A 26 4.78 13.17 15.79
C GLU A 26 5.71 13.07 14.59
N TYR A 27 7.02 12.98 14.85
CA TYR A 27 8.04 12.78 13.83
C TYR A 27 8.29 11.29 13.63
N TYR A 28 8.34 10.86 12.37
CA TYR A 28 8.70 9.49 12.00
C TYR A 28 9.64 9.48 10.81
N GLU A 29 10.46 8.45 10.73
CA GLU A 29 11.39 8.24 9.62
C GLU A 29 10.74 7.35 8.58
N SER A 30 10.79 7.76 7.32
CA SER A 30 10.27 6.99 6.19
C SER A 30 11.31 6.92 5.10
N ARG A 31 11.34 5.86 4.29
CA ARG A 31 12.28 5.78 3.16
C ARG A 31 12.12 6.99 2.25
N THR A 32 13.25 7.51 1.78
CA THR A 32 13.28 8.66 0.87
C THR A 32 12.59 8.32 -0.43
N GLU A 33 11.58 9.10 -0.81
CA GLU A 33 10.83 8.92 -2.05
C GLU A 33 11.30 9.93 -3.08
N ILE A 34 11.54 9.45 -4.29
CA ILE A 34 12.14 10.23 -5.38
C ILE A 34 11.23 10.11 -6.60
N SER A 35 10.99 11.23 -7.27
CA SER A 35 10.18 11.26 -8.49
C SER A 35 10.86 10.45 -9.58
N LEU A 36 10.08 9.68 -10.35
CA LEU A 36 10.61 8.95 -11.51
C LEU A 36 11.25 9.87 -12.55
N LYS A 37 10.86 11.15 -12.59
CA LYS A 37 11.46 12.14 -13.51
C LYS A 37 12.92 12.48 -13.16
N ASP A 38 13.29 12.33 -11.89
CA ASP A 38 14.61 12.69 -11.38
C ASP A 38 15.57 11.50 -11.33
N ILE A 39 15.10 10.33 -11.81
CA ILE A 39 15.82 9.06 -11.75
C ILE A 39 16.22 8.64 -13.16
N MET A 40 17.51 8.39 -13.36
CA MET A 40 18.02 7.74 -14.56
C MET A 40 18.22 6.24 -14.31
N ILE A 41 17.49 5.42 -15.05
CA ILE A 41 17.64 3.95 -15.01
C ILE A 41 18.70 3.55 -16.03
N PHE A 42 19.63 2.70 -15.60
CA PHE A 42 20.69 2.12 -16.43
C PHE A 42 20.81 0.62 -16.19
N ASP A 43 21.48 -0.06 -17.11
CA ASP A 43 21.80 -1.47 -16.97
C ASP A 43 23.11 -1.64 -16.21
N LEU A 44 23.06 -2.38 -15.10
CA LEU A 44 24.19 -2.76 -14.27
C LEU A 44 24.62 -4.17 -14.65
N ASP A 45 25.85 -4.32 -15.09
CA ASP A 45 26.43 -5.63 -15.38
C ASP A 45 26.55 -6.46 -14.11
N VAL A 46 26.16 -7.72 -14.21
CA VAL A 46 26.18 -8.64 -13.07
C VAL A 46 27.37 -9.59 -13.22
N SER A 47 27.98 -9.95 -12.10
CA SER A 47 29.06 -10.95 -12.05
C SER A 47 28.65 -12.25 -12.77
N GLU A 48 29.60 -12.90 -13.43
CA GLU A 48 29.38 -14.14 -14.19
C GLU A 48 28.67 -15.22 -13.36
N VAL A 49 29.05 -15.38 -12.09
CA VAL A 49 28.42 -16.34 -11.17
C VAL A 49 26.92 -16.07 -11.01
N ILE A 50 26.58 -14.80 -10.79
CA ILE A 50 25.20 -14.35 -10.60
C ILE A 50 24.43 -14.42 -11.93
N SER A 51 25.11 -14.15 -13.05
CA SER A 51 24.53 -14.26 -14.40
C SER A 51 24.12 -15.69 -14.75
N VAL A 52 24.86 -16.69 -14.28
CA VAL A 52 24.52 -18.12 -14.45
C VAL A 52 23.30 -18.49 -13.60
N LEU A 53 23.21 -17.96 -12.37
CA LEU A 53 22.10 -18.24 -11.46
C LEU A 53 20.77 -17.62 -11.93
N ILE A 54 20.78 -16.34 -12.32
CA ILE A 54 19.56 -15.61 -12.72
C ILE A 54 19.30 -15.73 -14.24
N ARG A 55 20.26 -16.26 -15.01
CA ARG A 55 20.21 -16.35 -16.49
C ARG A 55 20.06 -14.99 -17.17
N THR A 56 20.54 -13.93 -16.54
CA THR A 56 20.52 -12.55 -17.07
C THR A 56 21.89 -11.92 -16.92
N LYS A 57 22.38 -11.26 -17.97
CA LYS A 57 23.72 -10.62 -18.00
C LYS A 57 23.76 -9.27 -17.30
N SER A 58 22.63 -8.57 -17.27
CA SER A 58 22.49 -7.24 -16.66
C SER A 58 21.23 -7.15 -15.81
N ARG A 59 21.22 -6.20 -14.86
CA ARG A 59 20.07 -5.84 -14.04
C ARG A 59 19.81 -4.35 -14.14
N LYS A 60 18.55 -3.95 -14.15
CA LYS A 60 18.19 -2.53 -14.15
C LYS A 60 18.43 -1.93 -12.78
N ALA A 61 19.22 -0.86 -12.73
CA ALA A 61 19.54 -0.12 -11.52
C ALA A 61 19.34 1.37 -11.73
N TRP A 62 19.30 2.12 -10.64
CA TRP A 62 19.24 3.56 -10.64
C TRP A 62 20.03 4.14 -9.47
N ILE A 63 20.54 5.35 -9.61
CA ILE A 63 21.31 6.03 -8.55
C ILE A 63 20.41 7.02 -7.84
N CYS A 64 20.39 6.96 -6.51
CA CYS A 64 19.66 7.90 -5.68
C CYS A 64 20.31 9.30 -5.74
N PRO A 65 19.62 10.38 -6.14
CA PRO A 65 20.19 11.73 -6.13
C PRO A 65 20.55 12.26 -4.74
N GLN A 66 19.96 11.71 -3.67
CA GLN A 66 20.16 12.17 -2.30
C GLN A 66 21.38 11.51 -1.63
N CYS A 67 21.46 10.17 -1.65
CA CYS A 67 22.56 9.44 -1.02
C CYS A 67 23.62 8.91 -2.00
N LYS A 68 23.41 9.05 -3.31
CA LYS A 68 24.29 8.55 -4.39
C LYS A 68 24.51 7.05 -4.40
N GLU A 69 23.74 6.29 -3.63
CA GLU A 69 23.79 4.83 -3.65
C GLU A 69 22.96 4.23 -4.79
N THR A 70 23.43 3.09 -5.29
CA THR A 70 22.81 2.33 -6.37
C THR A 70 21.68 1.48 -5.81
N ASN A 71 20.49 1.62 -6.40
CA ASN A 71 19.29 0.88 -6.04
C ASN A 71 18.87 -0.01 -7.22
N LEU A 72 18.49 -1.25 -6.94
CA LEU A 72 17.96 -2.15 -7.96
C LEU A 72 16.48 -1.85 -8.23
N VAL A 73 16.10 -1.85 -9.50
CA VAL A 73 14.72 -1.55 -9.94
C VAL A 73 13.72 -2.60 -9.44
N GLU A 74 14.15 -3.85 -9.33
CA GLU A 74 13.36 -4.97 -8.81
C GLU A 74 13.04 -4.80 -7.32
N GLU A 75 13.97 -4.29 -6.54
CA GLU A 75 13.83 -4.12 -5.08
C GLU A 75 13.08 -2.85 -4.68
N THR A 76 12.95 -1.89 -5.60
CA THR A 76 12.41 -0.55 -5.31
C THR A 76 11.19 -0.23 -6.18
N PRO A 77 10.08 -0.99 -6.09
CA PRO A 77 8.94 -0.85 -6.99
C PRO A 77 8.38 0.58 -6.99
N SER A 78 7.91 1.02 -8.15
CA SER A 78 7.29 2.35 -8.28
C SER A 78 5.98 2.39 -7.53
N THR A 79 5.84 3.34 -6.61
CA THR A 79 4.59 3.64 -5.91
C THR A 79 3.89 4.79 -6.63
N ASN A 80 2.61 4.62 -6.95
CA ASN A 80 1.78 5.73 -7.42
C ASN A 80 0.95 6.27 -6.27
N LYS A 81 1.38 7.38 -5.67
CA LYS A 81 0.66 8.04 -4.57
C LYS A 81 -0.69 8.64 -4.95
N GLU A 82 -0.99 8.75 -6.25
CA GLU A 82 -2.34 9.12 -6.70
C GLU A 82 -3.40 8.12 -6.20
N TYR A 83 -2.99 6.88 -5.91
CA TYR A 83 -3.83 5.84 -5.34
C TYR A 83 -3.16 5.34 -4.05
N PRO A 84 -3.55 5.82 -2.86
CA PRO A 84 -3.05 5.27 -1.61
C PRO A 84 -3.39 3.78 -1.56
N SER A 85 -2.37 2.91 -1.55
CA SER A 85 -2.57 1.48 -1.81
C SER A 85 -3.47 0.76 -0.79
N ASN A 86 -3.77 1.41 0.35
CA ASN A 86 -4.52 0.82 1.44
C ASN A 86 -5.58 1.77 2.06
N ALA A 87 -5.80 2.97 1.50
CA ALA A 87 -6.89 3.82 1.97
C ALA A 87 -8.08 3.59 1.05
N THR A 88 -9.08 2.90 1.58
CA THR A 88 -10.43 3.02 1.04
C THR A 88 -10.79 4.50 1.00
N PHE A 89 -11.38 4.95 -0.10
CA PHE A 89 -11.73 6.35 -0.31
C PHE A 89 -12.91 6.77 0.57
N GLY A 90 -13.58 5.82 1.25
CA GLY A 90 -14.77 6.05 2.05
C GLY A 90 -15.98 6.48 1.20
N VAL A 91 -15.82 6.41 -0.12
CA VAL A 91 -16.79 6.88 -1.10
C VAL A 91 -16.78 5.89 -2.25
N ILE A 92 -17.98 5.46 -2.64
CA ILE A 92 -18.18 4.65 -3.82
C ILE A 92 -18.26 5.58 -5.04
N TYR A 93 -17.28 5.50 -5.93
CA TYR A 93 -17.31 6.24 -7.18
C TYR A 93 -18.47 5.81 -8.07
N GLU A 94 -19.03 6.75 -8.84
CA GLU A 94 -20.03 6.44 -9.86
C GLU A 94 -19.46 5.47 -10.91
N LYS A 95 -20.31 4.58 -11.41
CA LYS A 95 -19.96 3.64 -12.46
C LYS A 95 -19.45 4.38 -13.72
N PRO A 96 -18.43 3.85 -14.42
CA PRO A 96 -17.97 4.41 -15.68
C PRO A 96 -19.12 4.50 -16.70
N LYS A 97 -19.31 5.67 -17.30
CA LYS A 97 -20.30 5.89 -18.37
C LYS A 97 -19.71 5.49 -19.70
N TYR A 98 -20.46 4.69 -20.46
CA TYR A 98 -20.05 4.31 -21.81
C TYR A 98 -20.03 5.54 -22.72
N SER A 99 -18.95 5.70 -23.49
CA SER A 99 -18.82 6.74 -24.50
C SER A 99 -17.94 6.24 -25.65
N LEU A 100 -18.11 6.83 -26.85
CA LEU A 100 -17.34 6.44 -28.03
C LEU A 100 -15.83 6.67 -27.86
N SER A 101 -15.43 7.68 -27.09
CA SER A 101 -14.04 7.99 -26.78
C SER A 101 -13.39 6.97 -25.83
N VAL A 102 -14.18 6.29 -24.99
CA VAL A 102 -13.71 5.35 -23.97
C VAL A 102 -13.92 3.90 -24.38
N ARG A 103 -14.49 3.64 -25.56
CA ARG A 103 -14.86 2.28 -26.02
C ARG A 103 -13.73 1.26 -25.92
N SER A 104 -12.50 1.64 -26.24
CA SER A 104 -11.34 0.74 -26.23
C SER A 104 -10.87 0.35 -24.83
N SER A 105 -11.16 1.18 -23.83
CA SER A 105 -10.72 0.98 -22.43
C SER A 105 -11.87 0.76 -21.46
N TYR A 106 -13.13 0.81 -21.94
CA TYR A 106 -14.33 0.75 -21.12
C TYR A 106 -14.39 -0.52 -20.26
N ASP A 107 -14.11 -1.67 -20.86
CA ASP A 107 -14.12 -2.96 -20.14
C ASP A 107 -13.09 -2.98 -19.00
N ARG A 108 -11.87 -2.52 -19.28
CA ARG A 108 -10.81 -2.39 -18.28
C ARG A 108 -11.19 -1.43 -17.14
N LEU A 109 -11.81 -0.29 -17.49
CA LEU A 109 -12.26 0.70 -16.50
C LEU A 109 -13.40 0.16 -15.63
N CYS A 110 -14.34 -0.60 -16.21
CA CYS A 110 -15.40 -1.27 -15.48
C CYS A 110 -14.85 -2.33 -14.52
N MET A 111 -13.88 -3.15 -14.94
CA MET A 111 -13.26 -4.15 -14.08
C MET A 111 -12.47 -3.52 -12.93
N GLN A 112 -11.75 -2.43 -13.22
CA GLN A 112 -11.05 -1.66 -12.19
C GLN A 112 -12.02 -1.03 -11.20
N TRP A 113 -13.10 -0.41 -11.70
CA TRP A 113 -14.16 0.16 -10.87
C TRP A 113 -14.82 -0.91 -9.99
N LEU A 114 -15.15 -2.08 -10.54
CA LEU A 114 -15.77 -3.18 -9.79
C LEU A 114 -14.87 -3.67 -8.66
N THR A 115 -13.57 -3.78 -8.92
CA THR A 115 -12.60 -4.21 -7.91
C THR A 115 -12.49 -3.19 -6.78
N CYS A 116 -12.45 -1.89 -7.12
CA CYS A 116 -12.48 -0.83 -6.13
C CYS A 116 -13.80 -0.82 -5.35
N PHE A 117 -14.94 -0.99 -6.02
CA PHE A 117 -16.27 -1.05 -5.42
C PHE A 117 -16.38 -2.17 -4.38
N LEU A 118 -16.02 -3.40 -4.75
CA LEU A 118 -16.10 -4.55 -3.85
C LEU A 118 -15.21 -4.37 -2.62
N ARG A 119 -14.02 -3.79 -2.81
CA ARG A 119 -13.09 -3.51 -1.70
C ARG A 119 -13.66 -2.51 -0.69
N GLU A 120 -14.36 -1.48 -1.15
CA GLU A 120 -15.06 -0.53 -0.28
C GLU A 120 -16.18 -1.22 0.51
N ILE A 121 -16.96 -2.08 -0.14
CA ILE A 121 -18.04 -2.84 0.51
C ILE A 121 -17.48 -3.77 1.60
N ASP A 122 -16.44 -4.55 1.30
CA ASP A 122 -15.84 -5.47 2.27
C ASP A 122 -15.29 -4.72 3.50
N MET A 123 -14.65 -3.58 3.27
CA MET A 123 -14.14 -2.72 4.35
C MET A 123 -15.28 -2.11 5.18
N GLY A 124 -16.36 -1.65 4.55
CA GLY A 124 -17.55 -1.16 5.25
C GLY A 124 -18.21 -2.24 6.09
N LEU A 125 -18.29 -3.47 5.58
CA LEU A 125 -18.79 -4.62 6.34
C LEU A 125 -17.92 -4.96 7.54
N MET A 126 -16.60 -4.94 7.39
CA MET A 126 -15.66 -5.18 8.50
C MET A 126 -15.78 -4.10 9.58
N ALA A 127 -15.93 -2.83 9.18
CA ALA A 127 -16.16 -1.73 10.11
C ALA A 127 -17.48 -1.90 10.88
N PHE A 128 -18.57 -2.22 10.17
CA PHE A 128 -19.87 -2.50 10.78
C PHE A 128 -19.83 -3.69 11.73
N GLN A 129 -19.18 -4.79 11.35
CA GLN A 129 -19.01 -5.95 12.21
C GLN A 129 -18.26 -5.58 13.49
N LYS A 130 -17.17 -4.82 13.36
CA LYS A 130 -16.40 -4.35 14.51
C LYS A 130 -17.26 -3.48 15.43
N GLU A 131 -17.98 -2.51 14.90
CA GLU A 131 -18.88 -1.65 15.69
C GLU A 131 -19.99 -2.48 16.38
N TYR A 132 -20.58 -3.44 15.68
CA TYR A 132 -21.57 -4.36 16.24
C TYR A 132 -20.99 -5.17 17.41
N PHE A 133 -19.78 -5.72 17.24
CA PHE A 133 -19.10 -6.42 18.33
C PHE A 133 -18.79 -5.48 19.49
N ASP A 134 -18.26 -4.29 19.24
CA ASP A 134 -17.92 -3.33 20.31
C ASP A 134 -19.17 -2.92 21.11
N GLN A 135 -20.33 -2.78 20.45
CA GLN A 135 -21.61 -2.45 21.10
C GLN A 135 -22.25 -3.63 21.84
N HIS A 136 -22.08 -4.86 21.36
CA HIS A 136 -22.74 -6.05 21.92
C HIS A 136 -21.82 -6.99 22.73
N GLN A 137 -20.53 -6.69 22.85
CA GLN A 137 -19.56 -7.50 23.61
C GLN A 137 -19.76 -7.51 25.13
N ILE A 138 -20.63 -6.66 25.70
CA ILE A 138 -20.99 -6.76 27.12
C ILE A 138 -21.83 -8.03 27.39
N GLY A 139 -22.55 -8.56 26.39
CA GLY A 139 -23.41 -9.74 26.56
C GLY A 139 -22.84 -11.09 26.09
N MET A 140 -21.68 -11.12 25.43
CA MET A 140 -21.11 -12.36 24.86
C MET A 140 -19.85 -12.88 25.61
N LYS A 141 -19.41 -12.23 26.68
CA LYS A 141 -18.28 -12.69 27.50
C LYS A 141 -18.62 -13.83 28.48
N GLU A 142 -19.90 -14.15 28.68
CA GLU A 142 -20.30 -15.09 29.74
C GLU A 142 -20.35 -16.58 29.33
N ASP A 143 -20.29 -16.96 28.06
CA ASP A 143 -20.53 -18.36 27.67
C ASP A 143 -19.35 -19.09 27.00
N ILE A 144 -18.12 -18.81 27.43
CA ILE A 144 -17.03 -19.77 27.22
C ILE A 144 -16.57 -20.29 28.58
N GLY A 145 -17.47 -21.03 29.24
CA GLY A 145 -17.10 -21.93 30.30
C GLY A 145 -16.01 -22.87 29.79
N GLN A 146 -14.88 -22.93 30.51
CA GLN A 146 -13.85 -23.91 30.25
C GLN A 146 -14.50 -25.30 30.29
N ILE A 147 -14.50 -26.00 29.15
CA ILE A 147 -14.84 -27.43 29.15
C ILE A 147 -13.69 -28.12 29.88
N SER A 148 -13.85 -28.29 31.19
CA SER A 148 -12.99 -29.14 32.00
C SER A 148 -13.19 -30.58 31.52
N HIS A 149 -12.22 -31.11 30.79
CA HIS A 149 -12.08 -32.55 30.63
C HIS A 149 -11.67 -33.14 31.99
N GLU A 150 -12.66 -33.40 32.84
CA GLU A 150 -12.46 -34.31 33.97
C GLU A 150 -12.25 -35.73 33.44
N MET A 151 -11.20 -36.33 33.99
CA MET A 151 -10.60 -37.61 33.66
C MET A 151 -11.58 -38.78 33.80
N ARG A 152 -11.46 -39.74 32.88
CA ARG A 152 -11.57 -41.17 33.19
C ARG A 152 -10.42 -41.92 32.55
#